data_AF-A0A1I1XBE9-F1
#
_entry.id   AF-A0A1I1XBE9-F1
#
_cell.length_a   1.000
_cell.length_b   1.000
_cell.length_c   1.000
_cell.angle_alpha   90.00
_cell.angle_beta   90.00
_cell.angle_gamma   90.00
#
_symmetry.space_group_name_H-M   'P 1'
#
loop_
_entity.id
_entity.type
_entity.pdbx_description
1 polymer ?
#
loop_
_entity_poly.entity_id
_entity_poly.type
_entity_poly.pdbx_seq_one_letter_code
_entity_poly.pdbx_strand_id
1 'polypeptide(L)' 'MKLILNDEDLELLESIGIKIQSSEEYSHNEIEDILDEVYLNESTNVGFNEQLANKYADLADKIENIIS' A
#
# COMPACT_ATOMS: atom_id res chain seq x y z
N MET A 1 -6.47 -6.06 -12.42
CA MET A 1 -5.23 -5.25 -12.50
C MET A 1 -4.15 -5.94 -11.70
N LYS A 2 -2.88 -5.83 -12.09
CA LYS A 2 -1.78 -6.47 -11.35
C LYS A 2 -1.03 -5.44 -10.54
N LEU A 3 -0.90 -5.69 -9.24
CA LEU A 3 -0.07 -4.88 -8.34
C LEU A 3 1.39 -5.29 -8.54
N ILE A 4 2.16 -4.43 -9.20
CA ILE A 4 3.60 -4.62 -9.40
C ILE A 4 4.32 -3.79 -8.35
N LEU A 5 4.61 -4.42 -7.21
CA LEU A 5 5.27 -3.82 -6.06
C LEU A 5 6.62 -4.50 -5.84
N ASN A 6 7.58 -3.78 -5.24
CA ASN A 6 8.88 -4.37 -4.89
C ASN A 6 8.81 -5.10 -3.53
N ASP A 7 9.87 -5.80 -3.15
CA ASP A 7 9.88 -6.59 -1.91
C ASP A 7 9.67 -5.72 -0.65
N GLU A 8 10.20 -4.49 -0.62
CA GLU A 8 10.02 -3.57 0.52
C GLU A 8 8.56 -3.09 0.66
N ASP A 9 7.90 -2.81 -0.47
CA ASP A 9 6.49 -2.42 -0.54
C ASP A 9 5.60 -3.59 -0.06
N LEU A 10 5.93 -4.81 -0.45
CA LEU A 10 5.23 -6.03 -0.01
C LEU A 10 5.41 -6.25 1.49
N GLU A 11 6.62 -6.08 2.03
CA GLU A 11 6.88 -6.17 3.47
C GLU A 11 6.08 -5.11 4.26
N LEU A 12 5.94 -3.90 3.72
CA LEU A 12 5.11 -2.85 4.32
C LEU A 12 3.63 -3.24 4.36
N LEU A 13 3.09 -3.81 3.28
CA LEU A 13 1.70 -4.30 3.27
C LEU A 13 1.51 -5.47 4.24
N GLU A 14 2.47 -6.41 4.29
CA GLU A 14 2.41 -7.53 5.22
C GLU A 14 2.45 -7.06 6.69
N SER A 15 3.19 -5.99 6.97
CA SER A 15 3.27 -5.41 8.33
C SER A 15 1.93 -4.89 8.85
N ILE A 16 1.01 -4.51 7.95
CA ILE A 16 -0.35 -4.07 8.26
C ILE A 16 -1.39 -5.17 8.02
N GLY A 17 -0.94 -6.40 7.74
CA GLY A 17 -1.81 -7.58 7.60
C GLY A 17 -2.34 -7.83 6.20
N ILE A 18 -1.86 -7.10 5.18
CA ILE A 18 -2.27 -7.24 3.79
C ILE A 18 -1.26 -8.11 3.05
N LYS A 19 -1.73 -9.21 2.44
CA LYS A 19 -0.89 -10.11 1.65
C LYS A 19 -1.25 -10.01 0.18
N ILE A 20 -0.32 -9.54 -0.61
CA ILE A 20 -0.47 -9.44 -2.07
C ILE A 20 0.25 -10.60 -2.74
N GLN A 21 -0.43 -11.23 -3.69
CA GLN A 21 0.15 -12.24 -4.56
C GLN A 21 0.43 -11.64 -5.93
N SER A 22 1.69 -11.58 -6.34
CA SER A 22 2.10 -10.97 -7.61
C SER A 22 1.51 -11.66 -8.85
N SER A 23 1.02 -12.90 -8.71
CA SER A 23 0.35 -13.66 -9.77
C SER A 23 -1.16 -13.40 -9.88
N GLU A 24 -1.75 -12.75 -8.87
CA GLU A 24 -3.19 -12.50 -8.78
C GLU A 24 -3.58 -11.22 -9.50
N GLU A 25 -4.82 -11.18 -9.99
CA GLU A 25 -5.42 -9.97 -10.53
C GLU A 25 -6.42 -9.44 -9.52
N TYR A 26 -6.24 -8.17 -9.15
CA TYR A 26 -7.12 -7.45 -8.24
C TYR A 26 -8.14 -6.63 -9.02
N SER A 27 -9.37 -6.62 -8.54
CA SER A 27 -10.40 -5.69 -9.00
C SER A 27 -10.07 -4.26 -8.57
N HIS A 28 -10.78 -3.29 -9.15
CA HIS A 28 -10.62 -1.88 -8.77
C HIS A 28 -10.93 -1.66 -7.28
N ASN A 29 -12.06 -2.20 -6.83
CA ASN A 29 -12.48 -2.09 -5.43
C ASN A 29 -11.45 -2.71 -4.46
N GLU A 30 -10.87 -3.86 -4.79
CA GLU A 30 -9.83 -4.46 -3.93
C GLU A 30 -8.58 -3.58 -3.83
N ILE A 31 -8.21 -2.89 -4.91
CA ILE A 31 -7.08 -1.97 -4.87
C ILE A 31 -7.42 -0.70 -4.08
N GLU A 32 -8.65 -0.18 -4.20
CA GLU A 32 -9.14 0.92 -3.37
C GLU A 32 -9.13 0.54 -1.88
N ASP A 33 -9.61 -0.66 -1.52
CA ASP A 33 -9.60 -1.15 -0.14
C ASP A 33 -8.16 -1.24 0.42
N ILE A 34 -7.20 -1.71 -0.38
CA ILE A 34 -5.78 -1.74 0.02
C ILE A 34 -5.24 -0.33 0.21
N LEU A 35 -5.56 0.58 -0.72
CA LEU A 35 -5.09 1.97 -0.69
C LEU A 35 -5.61 2.71 0.56
N ASP A 36 -6.88 2.50 0.93
CA ASP A 36 -7.49 3.08 2.13
C ASP A 36 -6.75 2.64 3.41
N GLU A 37 -6.39 1.36 3.52
CA GLU A 37 -5.61 0.83 4.65
C GLU A 37 -4.19 1.40 4.70
N VAL A 38 -3.55 1.59 3.54
CA VAL A 38 -2.22 2.23 3.46
C VAL A 38 -2.30 3.68 3.94
N TYR A 39 -3.29 4.45 3.47
CA TYR A 39 -3.51 5.83 3.90
C TYR A 39 -3.82 5.95 5.39
N LEU A 40 -4.59 5.01 5.94
CA LEU A 40 -4.86 4.96 7.38
C LEU A 40 -3.57 4.79 8.19
N ASN A 41 -2.67 3.91 7.74
CA ASN A 41 -1.39 3.65 8.40
C ASN A 41 -0.40 4.80 8.23
N GLU A 42 -0.38 5.47 7.07
CA GLU A 42 0.35 6.72 6.90
C GLU A 42 -0.09 7.74 7.96
N SER A 43 -1.38 8.08 7.97
CA SER A 43 -1.96 9.10 8.86
C SER A 43 -1.72 8.79 10.34
N THR A 44 -1.79 7.50 10.72
CA THR A 44 -1.53 7.05 12.10
C THR A 44 -0.06 7.25 12.51
N ASN A 45 0.88 7.15 11.56
CA ASN A 45 2.31 7.30 11.83
C ASN A 45 2.81 8.74 11.68
N VAL A 46 2.04 9.65 11.07
CA VAL A 46 2.39 11.09 11.01
C VAL A 46 2.57 11.65 12.42
N GLY A 47 3.72 12.30 12.67
CA GLY A 47 4.06 12.88 13.97
C GLY A 47 4.52 11.89 15.04
N PHE A 48 4.41 10.57 14.80
CA PHE A 48 4.97 9.53 15.67
C PHE A 48 6.23 8.90 15.05
N ASN A 49 6.14 8.49 13.78
CA ASN A 49 7.23 7.92 13.02
C ASN A 49 7.15 8.40 11.56
N GLU A 50 7.65 9.62 11.33
CA GLU A 50 7.60 10.27 10.02
C GLU A 50 8.29 9.47 8.91
N GLN A 51 9.36 8.73 9.23
CA GLN A 51 10.02 7.87 8.25
C GLN A 51 9.10 6.75 7.77
N LEU A 52 8.35 6.14 8.68
CA LEU A 52 7.40 5.08 8.33
C LEU A 52 6.16 5.64 7.63
N ALA A 53 5.66 6.80 8.07
CA ALA A 53 4.58 7.51 7.37
C ALA A 53 4.95 7.80 5.91
N ASN A 54 6.14 8.36 5.66
CA ASN A 54 6.60 8.62 4.30
C ASN A 54 6.67 7.35 3.43
N LYS A 55 7.06 6.21 4.02
CA LYS A 55 7.05 4.93 3.28
C LYS A 55 5.65 4.48 2.88
N TYR A 56 4.66 4.68 3.75
CA TYR A 56 3.27 4.40 3.40
C TYR A 56 2.72 5.39 2.35
N ALA A 57 3.12 6.66 2.41
CA ALA A 57 2.77 7.64 1.37
C ALA A 57 3.36 7.25 0.00
N ASP A 58 4.66 6.91 -0.06
CA ASP A 58 5.31 6.44 -1.29
C ASP A 58 4.64 5.17 -1.86
N LEU A 59 4.17 4.28 -0.98
CA LEU A 59 3.43 3.09 -1.37
C LEU A 59 2.04 3.42 -1.91
N ALA A 60 1.32 4.34 -1.26
CA ALA A 60 0.01 4.80 -1.71
C ALA A 60 0.09 5.41 -3.11
N ASP A 61 1.07 6.28 -3.36
CA ASP A 61 1.32 6.88 -4.68
C ASP A 61 1.55 5.81 -5.76
N LYS A 62 2.31 4.74 -5.45
CA LYS A 62 2.53 3.64 -6.41
C LYS A 62 1.24 2.90 -6.73
N ILE A 63 0.42 2.63 -5.73
CA ILE A 63 -0.85 1.91 -5.90
C ILE A 63 -1.86 2.77 -6.67
N GLU A 64 -1.93 4.07 -6.36
CA GLU A 64 -2.81 5.02 -7.05
C GLU A 64 -2.45 5.16 -8.55
N ASN A 65 -1.16 5.14 -8.89
CA ASN A 65 -0.68 5.14 -10.27
C ASN A 65 -1.09 3.89 -11.07
N ILE A 66 -1.50 2.79 -10.42
CA ILE A 66 -1.96 1.57 -11.09
C ILE A 66 -3.45 1.65 -11.45
N ILE A 67 -4.22 2.45 -10.71
CA ILE A 67 -5.68 2.60 -10.89
C ILE A 67 -6.08 3.87 -11.65
N SER A 68 -5.20 4.87 -11.75
CA SER A 68 -5.36 6.06 -12.62
C SER A 68 -5.12 5.75 -14.10
#